data_AF-A0A2V2N598-F1
#
_entry.id   AF-A0A2V2N598-F1
#
_cell.length_a   1.000
_cell.length_b   1.000
_cell.length_c   1.000
_cell.angle_alpha   90.00
_cell.angle_beta   90.00
_cell.angle_gamma   90.00
#
_symmetry.space_group_name_H-M   'P 1'
#
loop_
_entity.id
_entity.type
_entity.pdbx_description
1 polymer ?
#
loop_
_entity_poly.entity_id
_entity_poly.type
_entity_poly.pdbx_seq_one_letter_code
_entity_poly.pdbx_strand_id
1 'polypeptide(L)'
;MRTIISIILVSLVAITIASADSQEYSITKHITNPGDVIGETSWSDNLLTNGGKLAINKNFDFDSKNQAVNTYNIQTQKILTYDTTNGSHMLGEESYLLNIAGSYKPADDDLIRCVYAAKDLAWLPAFCNTVQSKTSFMNVNHAQISESGNLRMVGEDLVPAGLNYQVAISPDTNSGYLSADGIVRTTFGGSIMEARDNQTNVSATNQWKDKTEVAGDMRTFQKAFSYQSGLKI
;
A
#
# COMPACT_ATOMS: atom_id res chain seq x y z
N MET A 1 36.00 39.20 -24.25
CA MET A 1 35.94 38.42 -23.00
C MET A 1 34.48 38.30 -22.59
N ARG A 2 33.87 37.11 -22.72
CA ARG A 2 32.50 36.84 -22.27
C ARG A 2 32.60 35.99 -21.01
N THR A 3 32.14 36.55 -19.89
CA THR A 3 32.03 35.87 -18.60
C THR A 3 30.82 34.95 -18.64
N ILE A 4 31.03 33.65 -18.47
CA ILE A 4 29.96 32.66 -18.29
C ILE A 4 29.78 32.48 -16.78
N ILE A 5 28.63 32.90 -16.26
CA ILE A 5 28.22 32.63 -14.87
C ILE A 5 27.51 31.27 -14.88
N SER A 6 28.15 30.24 -14.33
CA SER A 6 27.50 28.96 -14.02
C SER A 6 26.87 29.06 -12.63
N ILE A 7 25.55 28.93 -12.55
CA ILE A 7 24.81 28.77 -11.30
C ILE A 7 24.63 27.27 -11.09
N ILE A 8 25.30 26.71 -10.07
CA ILE A 8 25.10 25.34 -9.60
C ILE A 8 24.03 25.42 -8.50
N LEU A 9 22.81 24.95 -8.79
CA LEU A 9 21.81 24.68 -7.76
C LEU A 9 22.14 23.34 -7.10
N VAL A 10 22.66 23.37 -5.87
CA VAL A 10 22.73 22.19 -5.01
C VAL A 10 21.43 22.12 -4.21
N SER A 11 20.52 21.24 -4.62
CA SER A 11 19.35 20.90 -3.79
C SER A 11 19.79 19.92 -2.71
N LEU A 12 19.94 20.42 -1.49
CA LEU A 12 20.24 19.62 -0.31
C LEU A 12 18.94 18.98 0.19
N VAL A 13 18.68 17.73 -0.18
CA VAL A 13 17.60 16.94 0.43
C VAL A 13 18.19 16.23 1.64
N ALA A 14 17.78 16.65 2.83
CA ALA A 14 18.11 15.95 4.06
C ALA A 14 17.37 14.60 4.09
N ILE A 15 18.11 13.50 3.88
CA ILE A 15 17.60 12.15 4.06
C ILE A 15 17.83 11.77 5.53
N THR A 16 16.77 11.82 6.33
CA THR A 16 16.78 11.21 7.67
C THR A 16 16.59 9.72 7.50
N ILE A 17 17.65 8.94 7.72
CA ILE A 17 17.57 7.47 7.76
C ILE A 17 17.09 7.08 9.15
N ALA A 18 15.79 6.80 9.29
CA ALA A 18 15.25 6.13 10.47
C ALA A 18 15.28 4.62 10.25
N SER A 19 15.83 3.87 11.21
CA SER A 19 15.90 2.41 11.19
C SER A 19 14.49 1.80 11.16
N ALA A 20 14.20 1.02 10.13
CA ALA A 20 12.93 0.32 9.94
C ALA A 20 12.87 -0.96 10.78
N ASP A 21 12.61 -0.82 12.07
CA ASP A 21 12.01 -1.88 12.86
C ASP A 21 10.97 -1.28 13.81
N SER A 22 9.73 -1.73 13.70
CA SER A 22 8.55 -1.31 14.48
C SER A 22 8.16 0.19 14.46
N GLN A 23 7.87 0.76 13.28
CA GLN A 23 7.04 1.98 13.24
C GLN A 23 5.57 1.55 13.37
N GLU A 24 4.97 1.77 14.54
CA GLU A 24 3.53 1.97 14.66
C GLU A 24 3.18 3.17 13.78
N TYR A 25 2.53 2.93 12.65
CA TYR A 25 1.97 4.01 11.84
C TYR A 25 0.82 4.65 12.62
N SER A 26 1.16 5.69 13.37
CA SER A 26 0.23 6.53 14.12
C SER A 26 -0.58 7.36 13.14
N ILE A 27 -1.89 7.17 13.15
CA ILE A 27 -2.87 8.12 12.60
C ILE A 27 -2.45 9.51 13.09
N THR A 28 -2.31 10.49 12.21
CA THR A 28 -2.23 11.88 12.66
C THR A 28 -3.46 12.10 13.53
N LYS A 29 -3.26 12.33 14.83
CA LYS A 29 -4.32 12.28 15.85
C LYS A 29 -5.36 13.39 15.61
N HIS A 30 -6.29 13.14 14.71
CA HIS A 30 -7.41 14.02 14.40
C HIS A 30 -8.54 13.71 15.39
N ILE A 31 -9.05 14.75 16.03
CA ILE A 31 -10.30 14.66 16.79
C ILE A 31 -11.42 14.64 15.76
N THR A 32 -12.12 13.50 15.65
CA THR A 32 -13.31 13.35 14.81
C THR A 32 -14.56 13.71 15.62
N ASN A 33 -15.42 14.56 15.05
CA ASN A 33 -16.75 14.79 15.61
C ASN A 33 -17.65 13.57 15.34
N PRO A 34 -18.76 13.42 16.08
CA PRO A 34 -19.76 12.41 15.75
C PRO A 34 -20.22 12.54 14.29
N GLY A 35 -20.14 11.44 13.53
CA GLY A 35 -20.43 11.41 12.08
C GLY A 35 -19.25 11.65 11.14
N ASP A 36 -18.09 12.09 11.64
CA ASP A 36 -16.92 12.31 10.78
C ASP A 36 -16.26 10.97 10.37
N VAL A 37 -15.85 10.91 9.10
CA VAL A 37 -15.03 9.83 8.54
C VAL A 37 -13.77 10.47 7.97
N ILE A 38 -12.61 9.94 8.34
CA ILE A 38 -11.31 10.38 7.86
C ILE A 38 -10.61 9.19 7.22
N GLY A 39 -10.09 9.43 6.02
CA GLY A 39 -9.18 8.51 5.33
C GLY A 39 -7.83 9.17 5.14
N GLU A 40 -6.77 8.40 5.37
CA GLU A 40 -5.40 8.74 5.04
C GLU A 40 -4.79 7.59 4.24
N THR A 41 -4.12 7.93 3.16
CA THR A 41 -3.43 6.95 2.32
C THR A 41 -2.03 7.44 1.99
N SER A 42 -1.06 6.52 1.96
CA SER A 42 0.27 6.81 1.44
C SER A 42 0.71 5.71 0.49
N TRP A 43 1.36 6.11 -0.59
CA TRP A 43 2.12 5.22 -1.45
C TRP A 43 3.54 5.75 -1.58
N SER A 44 4.51 4.85 -1.50
CA SER A 44 5.93 5.15 -1.67
C SER A 44 6.57 4.06 -2.50
N ASP A 45 7.39 4.47 -3.46
CA ASP A 45 8.19 3.58 -4.30
C ASP A 45 9.59 4.17 -4.45
N ASN A 46 10.58 3.41 -4.02
CA ASN A 46 11.99 3.76 -4.05
C ASN A 46 12.75 2.71 -4.83
N LEU A 47 13.64 3.16 -5.71
CA LEU A 47 14.45 2.27 -6.53
C LEU A 47 15.85 2.84 -6.67
N LEU A 48 16.85 2.00 -6.42
CA LEU A 48 18.26 2.33 -6.44
C LEU A 48 19.01 1.24 -7.20
N THR A 49 19.97 1.64 -8.01
CA THR A 49 20.90 0.74 -8.66
C THR A 49 22.28 1.37 -8.68
N ASN A 50 23.33 0.55 -8.57
CA ASN A 50 24.72 0.99 -8.68
C ASN A 50 25.33 0.72 -10.06
N GLY A 51 24.52 0.30 -11.04
CA GLY A 51 24.94 0.00 -12.41
C GLY A 51 23.93 -0.85 -13.16
N GLY A 52 24.35 -1.51 -14.23
CA GLY A 52 23.47 -2.39 -15.01
C GLY A 52 22.49 -1.64 -15.92
N LYS A 53 21.54 -2.39 -16.46
CA LYS A 53 20.48 -1.89 -17.34
C LYS A 53 19.15 -2.02 -16.62
N LEU A 54 18.42 -0.91 -16.57
CA LEU A 54 17.13 -0.82 -15.93
C LEU A 54 16.13 -0.25 -16.93
N ALA A 55 15.12 -1.04 -17.26
CA ALA A 55 13.98 -0.60 -18.04
C ALA A 55 12.76 -0.57 -17.13
N ILE A 56 12.07 0.56 -17.03
CA ILE A 56 10.89 0.72 -16.18
C ILE A 56 9.79 1.35 -17.00
N ASN A 57 8.62 0.74 -16.94
CA ASN A 57 7.36 1.37 -17.28
C ASN A 57 6.53 1.47 -16.01
N LYS A 58 6.17 2.71 -15.62
CA LYS A 58 5.45 2.98 -14.38
C LYS A 58 4.33 3.98 -14.66
N ASN A 59 3.13 3.57 -14.29
CA ASN A 59 1.95 4.41 -14.29
C ASN A 59 1.49 4.61 -12.84
N PHE A 60 1.19 5.85 -12.52
CA PHE A 60 0.59 6.24 -11.25
C PHE A 60 -0.58 7.16 -11.58
N ASP A 61 -1.75 6.83 -11.04
CA ASP A 61 -2.95 7.65 -11.13
C ASP A 61 -3.47 7.93 -9.73
N PHE A 62 -3.93 9.17 -9.54
CA PHE A 62 -4.51 9.63 -8.30
C PHE A 62 -5.79 10.41 -8.56
N ASP A 63 -6.89 9.92 -7.99
CA ASP A 63 -8.18 10.59 -8.00
C ASP A 63 -8.67 10.81 -6.57
N SER A 64 -8.88 12.08 -6.22
CA SER A 64 -9.39 12.47 -4.90
C SER A 64 -10.91 12.37 -4.78
N LYS A 65 -11.63 12.09 -5.87
CA LYS A 65 -13.09 11.94 -5.86
C LYS A 65 -13.54 10.68 -5.15
N ASN A 66 -14.83 10.62 -4.86
CA ASN A 66 -15.50 9.40 -4.45
C ASN A 66 -15.37 8.36 -5.57
N GLN A 67 -15.09 7.12 -5.18
CA GLN A 67 -14.82 6.06 -6.13
C GLN A 67 -16.01 5.10 -6.20
N ALA A 68 -16.51 4.89 -7.42
CA ALA A 68 -17.50 3.87 -7.70
C ALA A 68 -16.91 2.46 -7.57
N VAL A 69 -17.73 1.45 -7.84
CA VAL A 69 -17.25 0.07 -7.94
C VAL A 69 -16.19 -0.02 -9.05
N ASN A 70 -15.07 -0.69 -8.75
CA ASN A 70 -13.92 -0.87 -9.65
C ASN A 70 -13.15 0.41 -10.02
N THR A 71 -13.41 1.55 -9.38
CA THR A 71 -12.53 2.71 -9.44
C THR A 71 -11.79 2.89 -8.12
N TYR A 72 -10.66 3.60 -8.14
CA TYR A 72 -9.72 3.64 -7.02
C TYR A 72 -9.09 5.03 -6.91
N ASN A 73 -8.79 5.43 -5.68
CA ASN A 73 -8.16 6.73 -5.43
C ASN A 73 -6.69 6.72 -5.82
N ILE A 74 -6.01 5.58 -5.67
CA ILE A 74 -4.65 5.37 -6.14
C ILE A 74 -4.64 4.11 -7.00
N GLN A 75 -4.11 4.24 -8.22
CA GLN A 75 -3.83 3.11 -9.09
C GLN A 75 -2.39 3.18 -9.53
N THR A 76 -1.67 2.08 -9.35
CA THR A 76 -0.30 1.97 -9.83
C THR A 76 -0.11 0.68 -10.60
N GLN A 77 0.68 0.80 -11.64
CA GLN A 77 1.15 -0.33 -12.43
C GLN A 77 2.62 -0.08 -12.70
N LYS A 78 3.45 -1.05 -12.38
CA LYS A 78 4.89 -0.98 -12.61
C LYS A 78 5.33 -2.29 -13.23
N ILE A 79 5.99 -2.20 -14.37
CA ILE A 79 6.73 -3.30 -14.96
C ILE A 79 8.17 -2.81 -15.07
N LEU A 80 9.07 -3.51 -14.43
CA LEU A 80 10.50 -3.22 -14.52
C LEU A 80 11.27 -4.48 -14.89
N THR A 81 12.33 -4.28 -15.66
CA THR A 81 13.31 -5.29 -16.00
C THR A 81 14.66 -4.76 -15.60
N TYR A 82 15.37 -5.52 -14.79
CA TYR A 82 16.74 -5.24 -14.40
C TYR A 82 17.67 -6.33 -14.90
N ASP A 83 18.84 -5.92 -15.40
CA ASP A 83 19.94 -6.80 -15.78
C ASP A 83 21.26 -6.21 -15.28
N THR A 84 22.07 -7.05 -14.64
CA THR A 84 23.32 -6.65 -14.00
C THR A 84 24.41 -6.34 -15.03
N THR A 85 25.37 -5.52 -14.63
CA THR A 85 26.63 -5.34 -15.36
C THR A 85 27.75 -5.19 -14.34
N ASN A 86 28.80 -6.01 -14.46
CA ASN A 86 30.00 -5.94 -13.61
C ASN A 86 29.72 -5.96 -12.09
N GLY A 87 28.83 -6.83 -11.62
CA GLY A 87 28.50 -6.97 -10.20
C GLY A 87 27.57 -5.87 -9.66
N SER A 88 26.89 -5.15 -10.55
CA SER A 88 25.83 -4.23 -10.16
C SER A 88 24.62 -4.97 -9.62
N HIS A 89 23.89 -4.32 -8.73
CA HIS A 89 22.65 -4.84 -8.16
C HIS A 89 21.64 -3.72 -8.00
N MET A 90 20.38 -4.13 -7.97
CA MET A 90 19.24 -3.26 -7.71
C MET A 90 18.71 -3.49 -6.31
N LEU A 91 18.32 -2.39 -5.67
CA LEU A 91 17.55 -2.33 -4.44
C LEU A 91 16.24 -1.59 -4.74
N GLY A 92 15.13 -2.10 -4.23
CA GLY A 92 13.83 -1.48 -4.44
C GLY A 92 12.94 -1.68 -3.23
N GLU A 93 12.02 -0.76 -3.03
CA GLU A 93 11.00 -0.87 -1.99
C GLU A 93 9.73 -0.17 -2.46
N GLU A 94 8.60 -0.88 -2.43
CA GLU A 94 7.28 -0.32 -2.66
C GLU A 94 6.41 -0.56 -1.42
N SER A 95 5.63 0.44 -1.02
CA SER A 95 4.76 0.34 0.14
C SER A 95 3.44 1.11 -0.04
N TYR A 96 2.41 0.56 0.57
CA TYR A 96 1.06 1.12 0.65
C TYR A 96 0.63 1.15 2.10
N LEU A 97 -0.04 2.24 2.45
CA LEU A 97 -0.72 2.40 3.72
C LEU A 97 -2.13 2.90 3.43
N LEU A 98 -3.11 2.17 3.95
CA LEU A 98 -4.51 2.57 4.00
C LEU A 98 -4.90 2.71 5.45
N ASN A 99 -5.30 3.90 5.85
CA ASN A 99 -5.76 4.18 7.19
C ASN A 99 -7.12 4.86 7.13
N ILE A 100 -8.12 4.29 7.78
CA ILE A 100 -9.49 4.82 7.74
C ILE A 100 -10.08 4.70 9.13
N ALA A 101 -10.59 5.83 9.61
CA ALA A 101 -11.30 5.90 10.87
C ALA A 101 -12.65 6.59 10.68
N GLY A 102 -13.66 6.10 11.38
CA GLY A 102 -14.99 6.70 11.43
C GLY A 102 -15.48 6.77 12.87
N SER A 103 -16.12 7.89 13.23
CA SER A 103 -16.84 7.99 14.49
C SER A 103 -18.19 7.25 14.39
N TYR A 104 -18.75 6.91 15.55
CA TYR A 104 -20.12 6.46 15.66
C TYR A 104 -21.08 7.48 15.04
N LYS A 105 -22.15 6.98 14.41
CA LYS A 105 -23.24 7.80 13.82
C LYS A 105 -24.60 7.13 14.03
N PRO A 106 -25.73 7.85 14.04
CA PRO A 106 -27.04 7.23 14.11
C PRO A 106 -27.22 6.22 12.97
N ALA A 107 -27.80 5.07 13.26
CA ALA A 107 -28.10 4.07 12.25
C ALA A 107 -29.41 4.44 11.56
N ASP A 108 -29.33 5.02 10.36
CA ASP A 108 -30.52 5.27 9.53
C ASP A 108 -31.16 3.94 9.08
N ASP A 109 -32.43 3.98 8.68
CA ASP A 109 -33.25 2.78 8.40
C ASP A 109 -32.82 2.00 7.13
N ASP A 110 -32.00 2.58 6.24
CA ASP A 110 -31.71 2.04 4.89
C ASP A 110 -30.45 1.14 4.77
N LEU A 111 -29.77 0.85 5.88
CA LEU A 111 -28.58 -0.01 5.87
C LEU A 111 -28.97 -1.50 5.80
N ILE A 112 -28.36 -2.25 4.88
CA ILE A 112 -28.53 -3.72 4.78
C ILE A 112 -27.97 -4.37 6.05
N ARG A 113 -28.87 -4.74 6.97
CA ARG A 113 -28.56 -5.37 8.27
C ARG A 113 -28.40 -6.88 8.14
N CYS A 114 -27.58 -7.46 9.01
CA CYS A 114 -27.55 -8.91 9.21
C CYS A 114 -28.96 -9.39 9.60
N VAL A 115 -29.45 -10.47 8.96
CA VAL A 115 -30.83 -10.99 9.14
C VAL A 115 -31.14 -11.40 10.59
N TYR A 116 -30.09 -11.56 11.42
CA TYR A 116 -30.17 -11.90 12.84
C TYR A 116 -29.92 -10.71 13.79
N ALA A 117 -29.67 -9.51 13.28
CA ALA A 117 -29.49 -8.33 14.12
C ALA A 117 -30.85 -7.83 14.61
N ALA A 118 -31.00 -7.67 15.93
CA ALA A 118 -32.16 -7.00 16.52
C ALA A 118 -32.30 -5.58 15.93
N LYS A 119 -33.55 -5.13 15.74
CA LYS A 119 -33.92 -3.83 15.13
C LYS A 119 -33.37 -2.60 15.86
N ASP A 120 -32.71 -2.76 17.00
CA ASP A 120 -32.54 -1.71 18.01
C ASP A 120 -31.11 -1.15 18.12
N LEU A 121 -30.25 -1.36 17.13
CA LEU A 121 -29.00 -0.59 17.06
C LEU A 121 -29.34 0.80 16.54
N ALA A 122 -29.48 1.76 17.46
CA ALA A 122 -29.67 3.18 17.18
C ALA A 122 -28.41 3.86 16.61
N TRP A 123 -27.25 3.19 16.71
CA TRP A 123 -25.94 3.74 16.35
C TRP A 123 -25.10 2.74 15.57
N LEU A 124 -24.46 3.20 14.50
CA LEU A 124 -23.33 2.54 13.87
C LEU A 124 -22.08 2.75 14.72
N PRO A 125 -21.29 1.69 14.97
CA PRO A 125 -20.10 1.78 15.80
C PRO A 125 -18.97 2.55 15.12
N ALA A 126 -18.12 3.16 15.95
CA ALA A 126 -16.85 3.70 15.48
C ALA A 126 -15.92 2.57 14.99
N PHE A 127 -15.08 2.89 14.01
CA PHE A 127 -14.10 1.95 13.48
C PHE A 127 -12.77 2.65 13.21
N CYS A 128 -11.69 1.87 13.22
CA CYS A 128 -10.35 2.32 12.94
C CYS A 128 -9.57 1.17 12.30
N ASN A 129 -9.32 1.28 11.00
CA ASN A 129 -8.75 0.25 10.17
C ASN A 129 -7.45 0.74 9.55
N THR A 130 -6.36 0.05 9.85
CA THR A 130 -5.05 0.32 9.25
C THR A 130 -4.60 -0.93 8.52
N VAL A 131 -4.27 -0.80 7.24
CA VAL A 131 -3.82 -1.89 6.38
C VAL A 131 -2.60 -1.44 5.60
N GLN A 132 -1.59 -2.31 5.53
CA GLN A 132 -0.34 -2.03 4.87
C GLN A 132 0.08 -3.18 3.95
N SER A 133 0.67 -2.83 2.81
CA SER A 133 1.48 -3.76 2.03
C SER A 133 2.86 -3.16 1.80
N LYS A 134 3.87 -4.01 1.78
CA LYS A 134 5.24 -3.63 1.50
C LYS A 134 5.94 -4.75 0.76
N THR A 135 6.66 -4.40 -0.28
CA THR A 135 7.60 -5.28 -0.98
C THR A 135 8.97 -4.64 -0.98
N SER A 136 10.01 -5.43 -0.74
CA SER A 136 11.39 -4.99 -0.89
C SER A 136 12.18 -5.97 -1.73
N PHE A 137 12.97 -5.42 -2.62
CA PHE A 137 13.93 -6.09 -3.49
C PHE A 137 15.32 -5.77 -2.98
N MET A 138 16.12 -6.79 -2.69
CA MET A 138 17.50 -6.60 -2.25
C MET A 138 18.43 -7.45 -3.09
N ASN A 139 19.57 -6.86 -3.46
CA ASN A 139 20.63 -7.50 -4.24
C ASN A 139 20.07 -8.21 -5.48
N VAL A 140 19.12 -7.58 -6.19
CA VAL A 140 18.58 -8.17 -7.42
C VAL A 140 19.60 -7.98 -8.52
N ASN A 141 20.00 -9.08 -9.16
CA ASN A 141 20.99 -9.10 -10.23
C ASN A 141 20.31 -9.11 -11.60
N HIS A 142 19.28 -9.92 -11.77
CA HIS A 142 18.46 -9.91 -12.97
C HIS A 142 17.05 -10.37 -12.63
N ALA A 143 16.05 -9.61 -13.06
CA ALA A 143 14.64 -9.95 -12.85
C ALA A 143 13.74 -9.09 -13.72
N GLN A 144 12.61 -9.67 -14.12
CA GLN A 144 11.44 -8.93 -14.53
C GLN A 144 10.45 -8.91 -13.35
N ILE A 145 10.09 -7.73 -12.91
CA ILE A 145 9.18 -7.50 -11.78
C ILE A 145 7.96 -6.75 -12.30
N SER A 146 6.79 -7.28 -11.98
CA SER A 146 5.50 -6.65 -12.25
C SER A 146 4.77 -6.42 -10.93
N GLU A 147 4.43 -5.16 -10.66
CA GLU A 147 3.68 -4.74 -9.49
C GLU A 147 2.42 -4.01 -9.94
N SER A 148 1.30 -4.29 -9.26
CA SER A 148 0.06 -3.55 -9.43
C SER A 148 -0.57 -3.32 -8.08
N GLY A 149 -0.89 -2.07 -7.79
CA GLY A 149 -1.58 -1.66 -6.57
C GLY A 149 -2.82 -0.85 -6.90
N ASN A 150 -3.90 -1.14 -6.21
CA ASN A 150 -5.13 -0.36 -6.27
C ASN A 150 -5.60 -0.10 -4.84
N LEU A 151 -5.79 1.17 -4.50
CA LEU A 151 -6.25 1.58 -3.18
C LEU A 151 -7.48 2.47 -3.32
N ARG A 152 -8.53 2.11 -2.57
CA ARG A 152 -9.75 2.88 -2.45
C ARG A 152 -9.93 3.28 -1.00
N MET A 153 -9.93 4.59 -0.78
CA MET A 153 -10.09 5.21 0.53
C MET A 153 -11.50 5.73 0.72
N VAL A 154 -12.06 6.38 -0.32
CA VAL A 154 -13.42 6.94 -0.29
C VAL A 154 -14.24 6.29 -1.38
N GLY A 155 -15.33 5.63 -1.01
CA GLY A 155 -16.29 5.04 -1.93
C GLY A 155 -17.51 5.94 -2.14
N GLU A 156 -18.18 5.79 -3.27
CA GLU A 156 -19.57 6.23 -3.43
C GLU A 156 -20.50 5.28 -2.66
N ASP A 157 -21.39 5.82 -1.83
CA ASP A 157 -22.39 5.08 -1.02
C ASP A 157 -21.83 3.80 -0.37
N LEU A 158 -22.31 2.64 -0.87
CA LEU A 158 -22.07 1.28 -0.40
C LEU A 158 -20.72 0.69 -0.86
N VAL A 159 -19.84 1.50 -1.44
CA VAL A 159 -18.55 1.05 -1.95
C VAL A 159 -17.51 1.01 -0.82
N PRO A 160 -17.03 -0.18 -0.41
CA PRO A 160 -16.14 -0.31 0.74
C PRO A 160 -14.74 0.17 0.40
N ALA A 161 -14.02 0.71 1.37
CA ALA A 161 -12.60 0.93 1.20
C ALA A 161 -11.82 -0.38 1.02
N GLY A 162 -10.66 -0.31 0.39
CA GLY A 162 -9.87 -1.50 0.14
C GLY A 162 -8.47 -1.21 -0.38
N LEU A 163 -7.61 -2.21 -0.21
CA LEU A 163 -6.25 -2.24 -0.73
C LEU A 163 -6.05 -3.58 -1.44
N ASN A 164 -5.80 -3.51 -2.74
CA ASN A 164 -5.40 -4.64 -3.55
C ASN A 164 -3.96 -4.42 -4.00
N TYR A 165 -3.11 -5.40 -3.81
CA TYR A 165 -1.71 -5.30 -4.20
C TYR A 165 -1.20 -6.65 -4.70
N GLN A 166 -0.52 -6.64 -5.83
CA GLN A 166 0.06 -7.82 -6.45
C GLN A 166 1.50 -7.53 -6.84
N VAL A 167 2.37 -8.49 -6.58
CA VAL A 167 3.73 -8.55 -7.08
C VAL A 167 3.96 -9.88 -7.76
N ALA A 168 4.60 -9.85 -8.92
CA ALA A 168 5.04 -11.00 -9.68
C ALA A 168 6.47 -10.79 -10.15
N ILE A 169 7.26 -11.86 -10.10
CA ILE A 169 8.68 -11.86 -10.43
C ILE A 169 8.95 -13.07 -11.29
N SER A 170 9.59 -12.81 -12.42
CA SER A 170 9.94 -13.80 -13.43
C SER A 170 11.33 -13.49 -14.01
N PRO A 171 12.00 -14.49 -14.61
CA PRO A 171 13.18 -14.24 -15.44
C PRO A 171 12.82 -13.32 -16.61
N ASP A 172 13.77 -12.48 -17.04
CA ASP A 172 13.68 -11.83 -18.34
C ASP A 172 14.12 -12.81 -19.44
N THR A 173 13.14 -13.42 -20.09
CA THR A 173 13.37 -14.41 -21.16
C THR A 173 14.07 -13.80 -22.37
N ASN A 174 14.03 -12.47 -22.55
CA ASN A 174 14.71 -11.81 -23.67
C ASN A 174 16.23 -11.70 -23.47
N SER A 175 16.68 -11.74 -22.22
CA SER A 175 18.09 -11.66 -21.83
C SER A 175 18.75 -13.04 -21.68
N GLY A 176 17.98 -14.13 -21.87
CA GLY A 176 18.49 -15.51 -21.85
C GLY A 176 18.62 -16.13 -20.46
N TYR A 177 18.15 -15.45 -19.41
CA TYR A 177 18.14 -15.98 -18.04
C TYR A 177 17.00 -17.00 -17.84
N LEU A 178 17.28 -18.06 -17.08
CA LEU A 178 16.30 -19.13 -16.76
C LEU A 178 15.65 -18.95 -15.37
N SER A 179 16.19 -18.03 -14.57
CA SER A 179 15.72 -17.63 -13.25
C SER A 179 15.84 -16.11 -13.13
N ALA A 180 15.11 -15.53 -12.19
CA ALA A 180 15.45 -14.25 -11.60
C ALA A 180 16.35 -14.48 -10.39
N ASP A 181 17.30 -13.59 -10.13
CA ASP A 181 18.24 -13.72 -9.01
C ASP A 181 18.19 -12.48 -8.10
N GLY A 182 18.06 -12.74 -6.81
CA GLY A 182 18.03 -11.72 -5.76
C GLY A 182 17.27 -12.16 -4.52
N ILE A 183 16.92 -11.19 -3.67
CA ILE A 183 16.11 -11.41 -2.47
C ILE A 183 14.85 -10.57 -2.57
N VAL A 184 13.72 -11.20 -2.29
CA VAL A 184 12.40 -10.59 -2.32
C VAL A 184 11.76 -10.79 -0.97
N ARG A 185 11.30 -9.71 -0.36
CA ARG A 185 10.50 -9.76 0.87
C ARG A 185 9.17 -9.07 0.64
N THR A 186 8.11 -9.70 1.10
CA THR A 186 6.77 -9.12 1.13
C THR A 186 6.27 -9.11 2.56
N THR A 187 5.60 -8.04 2.96
CA THR A 187 4.88 -7.91 4.22
C THR A 187 3.50 -7.36 3.93
N PHE A 188 2.47 -8.08 4.35
CA PHE A 188 1.10 -7.61 4.34
C PHE A 188 0.56 -7.67 5.75
N GLY A 189 -0.11 -6.64 6.20
CA GLY A 189 -0.61 -6.59 7.57
C GLY A 189 -1.80 -5.68 7.71
N GLY A 190 -2.59 -5.93 8.74
CA GLY A 190 -3.73 -5.10 9.08
C GLY A 190 -4.05 -5.15 10.56
N SER A 191 -4.62 -4.06 11.05
CA SER A 191 -5.23 -3.92 12.37
C SER A 191 -6.61 -3.31 12.16
N ILE A 192 -7.64 -4.12 12.38
CA ILE A 192 -9.05 -3.76 12.23
C ILE A 192 -9.62 -3.62 13.63
N MET A 193 -10.02 -2.41 13.99
CA MET A 193 -10.57 -2.10 15.29
C MET A 193 -12.01 -1.62 15.13
N GLU A 194 -12.93 -2.28 15.82
CA GLU A 194 -14.35 -1.93 15.82
C GLU A 194 -14.82 -1.72 17.25
N ALA A 195 -15.56 -0.65 17.48
CA ALA A 195 -16.13 -0.32 18.78
C ALA A 195 -17.54 -0.89 18.96
N ARG A 196 -18.04 -0.87 20.20
CA ARG A 196 -19.47 -1.02 20.52
C ARG A 196 -19.94 0.29 21.11
N ASP A 197 -21.01 0.84 20.57
CA ASP A 197 -21.60 2.12 20.96
C ASP A 197 -20.72 3.35 20.61
N ASN A 198 -19.75 3.71 21.46
CA ASN A 198 -18.94 4.93 21.31
C ASN A 198 -17.47 4.65 20.94
N GLN A 199 -16.71 5.70 20.60
CA GLN A 199 -15.31 5.60 20.15
C GLN A 199 -14.35 5.02 21.21
N THR A 200 -14.76 4.94 22.49
CA THR A 200 -13.88 4.53 23.60
C THR A 200 -14.02 3.06 24.00
N ASN A 201 -15.07 2.40 23.53
CA ASN A 201 -15.37 1.01 23.90
C ASN A 201 -15.03 0.06 22.73
N VAL A 202 -13.76 -0.30 22.61
CA VAL A 202 -13.31 -1.28 21.60
C VAL A 202 -13.99 -2.63 21.85
N SER A 203 -14.71 -3.13 20.86
CA SER A 203 -15.44 -4.41 20.91
C SER A 203 -14.64 -5.55 20.30
N ALA A 204 -13.88 -5.25 19.25
CA ALA A 204 -13.05 -6.22 18.56
C ALA A 204 -11.79 -5.55 18.04
N THR A 205 -10.68 -6.27 18.11
CA THR A 205 -9.45 -5.93 17.41
C THR A 205 -8.95 -7.18 16.72
N ASN A 206 -8.87 -7.13 15.39
CA ASN A 206 -8.33 -8.19 14.58
C ASN A 206 -7.02 -7.72 13.96
N GLN A 207 -5.93 -8.39 14.34
CA GLN A 207 -4.60 -8.12 13.82
C GLN A 207 -4.08 -9.34 13.08
N TRP A 208 -3.56 -9.10 11.89
CA TRP A 208 -2.96 -10.14 11.07
C TRP A 208 -1.74 -9.60 10.36
N LYS A 209 -0.79 -10.50 10.11
CA LYS A 209 0.47 -10.19 9.44
C LYS A 209 0.97 -11.41 8.70
N ASP A 210 1.29 -11.20 7.43
CA ASP A 210 1.88 -12.19 6.54
C ASP A 210 3.22 -11.65 6.05
N LYS A 211 4.29 -12.42 6.28
CA LYS A 211 5.64 -12.14 5.81
C LYS A 211 6.11 -13.30 4.94
N THR A 212 6.67 -12.99 3.77
CA THR A 212 7.31 -13.99 2.91
C THR A 212 8.63 -13.46 2.42
N GLU A 213 9.66 -14.30 2.45
CA GLU A 213 11.00 -14.03 1.94
C GLU A 213 11.43 -15.17 1.03
N VAL A 214 11.96 -14.83 -0.14
CA VAL A 214 12.57 -15.77 -1.08
C VAL A 214 13.92 -15.19 -1.51
N ALA A 215 14.95 -16.03 -1.57
CA ALA A 215 16.30 -15.65 -1.91
C ALA A 215 16.94 -16.64 -2.90
N GLY A 216 17.75 -16.12 -3.81
CA GLY A 216 18.48 -16.89 -4.83
C GLY A 216 17.71 -17.01 -6.14
N ASP A 217 17.89 -18.13 -6.83
CA ASP A 217 17.30 -18.38 -8.14
C ASP A 217 15.79 -18.65 -8.07
N MET A 218 15.00 -17.69 -8.54
CA MET A 218 13.55 -17.73 -8.60
C MET A 218 13.06 -17.94 -10.03
N ARG A 219 12.43 -19.09 -10.31
CA ARG A 219 11.75 -19.29 -11.61
C ARG A 219 10.47 -18.45 -11.70
N THR A 220 9.69 -18.47 -10.64
CA THR A 220 8.50 -17.66 -10.48
C THR A 220 8.30 -17.34 -9.01
N PHE A 221 7.96 -16.10 -8.70
CA PHE A 221 7.40 -15.70 -7.42
C PHE A 221 6.19 -14.82 -7.70
N GLN A 222 5.07 -15.12 -7.07
CA GLN A 222 3.88 -14.30 -7.19
C GLN A 222 3.17 -14.24 -5.84
N LYS A 223 2.74 -13.04 -5.48
CA LYS A 223 1.91 -12.84 -4.30
C LYS A 223 0.88 -11.77 -4.59
N ALA A 224 -0.35 -12.05 -4.18
CA ALA A 224 -1.47 -11.13 -4.28
C ALA A 224 -2.11 -11.00 -2.90
N PHE A 225 -2.45 -9.76 -2.57
CA PHE A 225 -3.07 -9.38 -1.32
C PHE A 225 -4.30 -8.55 -1.63
N SER A 226 -5.39 -8.83 -0.92
CA SER A 226 -6.62 -8.09 -1.04
C SER A 226 -7.18 -7.87 0.34
N TYR A 227 -7.47 -6.61 0.64
CA TYR A 227 -8.23 -6.19 1.79
C TYR A 227 -9.43 -5.37 1.32
N GLN A 228 -10.59 -5.65 1.90
CA GLN A 228 -11.81 -4.89 1.70
C GLN A 228 -12.46 -4.68 3.08
N SER A 229 -12.84 -3.44 3.39
CA SER A 229 -13.54 -3.15 4.63
C SER A 229 -14.94 -3.77 4.62
N GLY A 230 -15.36 -4.34 5.75
CA GLY A 230 -16.67 -4.97 5.92
C GLY A 230 -17.81 -4.01 6.24
N LEU A 231 -17.53 -2.74 6.57
CA LEU A 231 -18.56 -1.74 6.81
C LEU A 231 -19.12 -1.27 5.47
N LYS A 232 -20.30 -1.81 5.14
CA LYS A 232 -21.20 -1.25 4.14
C LYS A 232 -21.89 -0.05 4.78
N ILE A 233 -21.66 1.14 4.23
CA ILE A 233 -22.39 2.37 4.59
C ILE A 233 -23.56 2.53 3.65
#